data_AF-A0A2G6LFM6-F1
#
_entry.id   AF-A0A2G6LFM6-F1
#
_cell.length_a   1.000
_cell.length_b   1.000
_cell.length_c   1.000
_cell.angle_alpha   90.00
_cell.angle_beta   90.00
_cell.angle_gamma   90.00
#
_symmetry.space_group_name_H-M   'P 1'
#
loop_
_entity.id
_entity.type
_entity.pdbx_description
1 polymer ?
#
loop_
_entity_poly.entity_id
_entity_poly.type
_entity_poly.pdbx_seq_one_letter_code
_entity_poly.pdbx_strand_id
1 'polypeptide(L)' 'MTSSEKTVALANPRGFCAGVDRAILIVERAIELLGAPIYVR' A
#
# COMPACT_ATOMS: atom_id res chain seq x y z
N MET A 1 -10.75 36.44 15.86
CA MET A 1 -11.72 36.29 14.76
C MET A 1 -11.19 35.25 13.78
N THR A 2 -12.01 34.23 13.54
CA THR A 2 -11.97 33.24 12.44
C THR A 2 -10.71 32.38 12.27
N SER A 3 -10.56 31.35 13.10
CA SER A 3 -9.93 30.11 12.67
C SER A 3 -10.91 29.39 11.73
N SER A 4 -10.70 29.52 10.42
CA SER A 4 -11.44 28.76 9.41
C SER A 4 -11.21 27.26 9.64
N GLU A 5 -12.23 26.55 10.09
CA GLU A 5 -12.19 25.09 10.26
C GLU A 5 -12.14 24.44 8.88
N LYS A 6 -10.97 23.92 8.51
CA LYS A 6 -10.79 23.21 7.24
C LYS A 6 -11.36 21.79 7.38
N THR A 7 -12.41 21.51 6.64
CA THR A 7 -12.98 20.15 6.54
C THR A 7 -12.06 19.26 5.71
N VAL A 8 -11.59 18.15 6.31
CA VAL A 8 -10.85 17.10 5.60
C VAL A 8 -11.84 16.01 5.22
N ALA A 9 -12.06 15.82 3.92
CA ALA A 9 -12.89 14.74 3.39
C ALA A 9 -12.03 13.56 2.91
N LEU A 10 -12.43 12.34 3.27
CA LEU A 10 -11.74 11.12 2.87
C LEU A 10 -12.57 10.34 1.85
N ALA A 11 -11.97 10.04 0.69
CA ALA A 11 -12.60 9.25 -0.35
C ALA A 11 -12.75 7.77 0.05
N ASN A 12 -13.75 7.09 -0.54
CA ASN A 12 -13.95 5.65 -0.44
C ASN A 12 -14.47 5.07 -1.78
N PRO A 13 -14.06 3.86 -2.16
CA PRO A 13 -13.04 3.03 -1.51
C PRO A 13 -11.64 3.63 -1.69
N ARG A 14 -10.81 3.54 -0.64
CA ARG A 14 -9.42 4.00 -0.63
C ARG A 14 -8.53 2.88 -0.14
N GLY A 15 -7.29 2.84 -0.62
CA GLY A 15 -6.33 1.78 -0.28
C GLY A 15 -5.91 0.99 -1.50
N PHE A 16 -5.36 -0.20 -1.26
CA PHE A 16 -4.85 -1.07 -2.31
C PHE A 16 -5.96 -1.90 -2.95
N CYS A 17 -5.78 -2.19 -4.23
CA CYS A 17 -6.62 -3.16 -4.91
C CYS A 17 -6.07 -4.57 -4.67
N ALA A 18 -6.91 -5.58 -4.90
CA ALA A 18 -6.53 -6.98 -4.74
C ALA A 18 -5.26 -7.37 -5.55
N GLY A 19 -5.02 -6.71 -6.69
CA GLY A 19 -3.82 -6.93 -7.49
C GLY A 19 -2.54 -6.42 -6.81
N VAL A 20 -2.61 -5.26 -6.17
CA VAL A 20 -1.48 -4.66 -5.44
C VAL A 20 -1.15 -5.49 -4.21
N ASP A 21 -2.15 -5.87 -3.42
CA ASP A 21 -1.95 -6.73 -2.24
C ASP A 21 -1.31 -8.06 -2.62
N ARG A 22 -1.78 -8.70 -3.70
CA ARG A 22 -1.20 -9.95 -4.19
C ARG A 22 0.24 -9.77 -4.66
N ALA A 23 0.56 -8.67 -5.35
CA ALA A 23 1.92 -8.41 -5.82
C ALA A 23 2.90 -8.26 -4.64
N ILE A 24 2.49 -7.56 -3.58
CA ILE A 24 3.27 -7.40 -2.35
C ILE A 24 3.53 -8.78 -1.71
N LEU A 25 2.47 -9.57 -1.49
CA LEU A 25 2.56 -10.90 -0.88
C LEU A 25 3.49 -11.86 -1.64
N ILE A 26 3.53 -11.78 -2.97
CA ILE A 26 4.43 -12.61 -3.78
C ILE A 26 5.89 -12.30 -3.47
N VAL A 27 6.24 -11.02 -3.37
CA VAL A 27 7.63 -10.60 -3.10
C VAL A 27 8.04 -10.95 -1.68
N GLU A 28 7.16 -10.71 -0.70
CA GLU A 28 7.40 -11.10 0.70
C GLU A 28 7.66 -12.59 0.81
N ARG A 29 6.80 -13.41 0.18
CA ARG A 29 6.97 -14.86 0.19
C ARG A 29 8.23 -15.33 -0.53
N ALA A 30 8.62 -14.67 -1.62
CA ALA A 30 9.86 -14.98 -2.32
C ALA A 30 11.09 -14.72 -1.43
N ILE A 31 11.11 -13.62 -0.68
CA ILE A 31 12.19 -13.30 0.26
C ILE A 31 12.24 -14.32 1.39
N GLU A 32 11.09 -14.73 1.95
CA GLU A 32 11.03 -15.74 3.01
C GLU A 32 11.61 -17.10 2.56
N LEU A 33 11.30 -17.51 1.33
CA LEU A 33 11.68 -18.83 0.82
C LEU A 33 13.10 -18.88 0.26
N LEU A 34 13.57 -17.78 -0.34
CA LEU A 34 14.81 -17.77 -1.13
C LEU A 34 15.91 -16.89 -0.52
N GLY A 35 15.57 -16.06 0.48
CA GLY A 35 16.47 -15.05 1.02
C GLY A 35 16.64 -13.85 0.08
N ALA A 36 17.31 -12.80 0.58
CA ALA A 36 17.62 -11.60 -0.20
C ALA A 36 18.96 -11.76 -0.94
N PRO A 37 19.15 -11.10 -2.11
CA PRO A 37 18.25 -10.15 -2.77
C PRO A 37 17.28 -10.79 -3.78
N ILE A 38 16.04 -10.25 -3.83
CA ILE A 38 15.05 -10.53 -4.88
C ILE A 38 14.91 -9.27 -5.75
N TYR A 39 15.17 -9.40 -7.05
CA TYR A 39 15.03 -8.31 -8.01
C TYR A 39 13.64 -8.34 -8.65
N VAL A 40 12.95 -7.19 -8.66
CA VAL A 40 11.58 -7.02 -9.18
C VAL A 40 11.57 -5.85 -10.18
N ARG A 41 10.74 -5.93 -11.22
CA ARG A 41 10.53 -4.87 -12.23
C ARG A 41 9.07 -4.45 -12.26
#